data_AF-A0A166PLC1-F1
#
_entry.id   AF-A0A166PLC1-F1
#
_cell.length_a   1.000
_cell.length_b   1.000
_cell.length_c   1.000
_cell.angle_alpha   90.00
_cell.angle_beta   90.00
_cell.angle_gamma   90.00
#
_symmetry.space_group_name_H-M   'P 1'
#
loop_
_entity.id
_entity.type
_entity.pdbx_description
1 polymer ?
#
loop_
_entity_poly.entity_id
_entity_poly.type
_entity_poly.pdbx_seq_one_letter_code
_entity_poly.pdbx_strand_id
1 'polypeptide(L)'
;MRINDKILLENIEDYFNHKGLSPHLIDDIKEKVITDIKNSEKKDQDYIEYKRKSPAQIILMIQRNLFALQMNPVIFFIINFILISYLYDKQYVQFQAITGMSLFYCLVIFPMTIVVYLRVSQKNYLRSNKIEMVMGTIIAIISLLLIILQAFNITWGVIPITNFGHQFFFFIGIILVIAGIFYKRLEFSGIGLLFCQKTVDAMIHNPQSAQTFSLIIWILLVVLVIYFTIRLSSRTRL
;
A
#
# COMPACT_ATOMS: atom_id res chain seq x y z
N MET A 1 -23.21 -23.53 -18.33
CA MET A 1 -23.32 -23.10 -16.93
C MET A 1 -24.40 -23.90 -16.20
N ARG A 2 -23.98 -24.70 -15.22
CA ARG A 2 -24.83 -25.65 -14.48
C ARG A 2 -25.70 -24.92 -13.46
N ILE A 3 -26.76 -25.59 -12.97
CA ILE A 3 -27.71 -25.01 -12.01
C ILE A 3 -27.00 -24.56 -10.71
N ASN A 4 -26.10 -25.41 -10.19
CA ASN A 4 -25.33 -25.10 -8.98
C ASN A 4 -24.43 -23.86 -9.15
N ASP A 5 -23.88 -23.64 -10.34
CA ASP A 5 -23.05 -22.48 -10.62
C ASP A 5 -23.88 -21.18 -10.71
N LYS A 6 -25.13 -21.26 -11.21
CA LYS A 6 -26.08 -20.13 -11.21
C LYS A 6 -26.47 -19.73 -9.79
N ILE A 7 -26.82 -20.72 -8.96
CA ILE A 7 -27.15 -20.51 -7.55
C ILE A 7 -25.98 -19.86 -6.80
N LEU A 8 -24.74 -20.25 -7.11
CA LEU A 8 -23.56 -19.61 -6.51
C LEU A 8 -23.45 -18.12 -6.89
N LEU A 9 -23.70 -17.77 -8.16
CA LEU A 9 -23.64 -16.37 -8.60
C LEU A 9 -24.73 -15.52 -7.93
N GLU A 10 -25.94 -16.04 -7.81
CA GLU A 10 -27.05 -15.36 -7.10
C GLU A 10 -26.68 -15.14 -5.63
N ASN A 11 -26.14 -16.15 -4.94
CA ASN A 11 -25.68 -16.01 -3.56
C ASN A 11 -24.55 -14.98 -3.41
N ILE A 12 -23.65 -14.87 -4.39
CA ILE A 12 -22.59 -13.86 -4.41
C ILE A 12 -23.19 -12.46 -4.56
N GLU A 13 -24.13 -12.31 -5.48
CA GLU A 13 -24.84 -11.05 -5.74
C GLU A 13 -25.63 -10.60 -4.52
N ASP A 14 -26.48 -11.46 -3.95
CA ASP A 14 -27.30 -11.17 -2.78
C ASP A 14 -26.42 -10.78 -1.57
N TYR A 15 -25.35 -11.54 -1.33
CA TYR A 15 -24.45 -11.26 -0.21
C TYR A 15 -23.78 -9.89 -0.35
N PHE A 16 -23.25 -9.56 -1.53
CA PHE A 16 -22.52 -8.32 -1.73
C PHE A 16 -23.43 -7.10 -1.92
N ASN A 17 -24.63 -7.28 -2.46
CA ASN A 17 -25.69 -6.27 -2.43
C ASN A 17 -26.07 -5.93 -0.98
N HIS A 18 -26.28 -6.95 -0.13
CA HIS A 18 -26.58 -6.73 1.28
C HIS A 18 -25.42 -6.06 2.05
N LYS A 19 -24.18 -6.22 1.59
CA LYS A 19 -22.99 -5.56 2.14
C LYS A 19 -22.77 -4.13 1.64
N GLY A 20 -23.60 -3.61 0.73
CA GLY A 20 -23.44 -2.27 0.17
C GLY A 20 -22.22 -2.16 -0.76
N LEU A 21 -21.94 -3.18 -1.56
CA LEU A 21 -20.94 -3.04 -2.62
C LEU A 21 -21.58 -2.42 -3.85
N SER A 22 -20.86 -1.52 -4.52
CA SER A 22 -21.35 -0.88 -5.73
C SER A 22 -21.71 -1.93 -6.80
N PRO A 23 -22.81 -1.76 -7.57
CA PRO A 23 -23.25 -2.72 -8.59
C PRO A 23 -22.16 -3.11 -9.59
N HIS A 24 -21.38 -2.13 -10.08
CA HIS A 24 -20.25 -2.39 -10.99
C HIS A 24 -19.22 -3.37 -10.40
N LEU A 25 -18.95 -3.30 -9.09
CA LEU A 25 -17.97 -4.17 -8.46
C LEU A 25 -18.53 -5.60 -8.29
N ILE A 26 -19.84 -5.72 -8.06
CA ILE A 26 -20.55 -6.99 -8.03
C ILE A 26 -20.53 -7.63 -9.44
N ASP A 27 -20.77 -6.84 -10.48
CA ASP A 27 -20.69 -7.28 -11.88
C ASP A 27 -19.28 -7.78 -12.23
N ASP A 28 -18.22 -7.03 -11.86
CA ASP A 28 -16.83 -7.46 -12.05
C ASP A 28 -16.57 -8.80 -11.33
N ILE A 29 -17.04 -8.95 -10.09
CA ILE A 29 -16.91 -10.21 -9.33
C ILE A 29 -17.60 -11.35 -10.07
N LYS A 30 -18.85 -11.17 -10.50
CA LYS A 30 -19.61 -12.17 -11.23
C LYS A 30 -18.91 -12.56 -12.53
N GLU A 31 -18.44 -11.59 -13.31
CA GLU A 31 -17.74 -11.84 -14.57
C GLU A 31 -16.46 -12.66 -14.38
N LYS A 32 -15.66 -12.36 -13.34
CA LYS A 32 -14.46 -13.14 -13.04
C LYS A 32 -14.79 -14.53 -12.52
N VAL A 33 -15.85 -14.68 -11.72
CA VAL A 33 -16.32 -16.00 -11.28
C VAL A 33 -16.80 -16.82 -12.47
N ILE A 34 -17.59 -16.25 -13.39
CA ILE A 34 -18.01 -16.90 -14.64
C ILE A 34 -16.79 -17.35 -15.45
N THR A 35 -15.78 -16.48 -15.58
CA THR A 35 -14.54 -16.83 -16.29
C THR A 35 -13.79 -17.97 -15.63
N ASP A 36 -13.80 -18.04 -14.29
CA ASP A 36 -13.15 -19.12 -13.55
C ASP A 36 -13.97 -20.43 -13.55
N ILE A 37 -15.31 -20.34 -13.63
CA ILE A 37 -16.23 -21.49 -13.81
C ILE A 37 -15.95 -22.20 -15.14
N LYS A 38 -15.59 -21.47 -16.20
CA LYS A 38 -15.16 -22.10 -17.47
C LYS A 38 -14.00 -23.09 -17.29
N ASN A 39 -13.17 -22.92 -16.24
CA ASN A 39 -12.09 -23.86 -15.93
C ASN A 39 -12.60 -25.17 -15.28
N SER A 40 -13.70 -25.12 -14.50
CA SER A 40 -14.33 -26.31 -13.94
C SER A 40 -15.18 -27.04 -14.99
N GLU A 41 -15.87 -26.30 -15.87
CA GLU A 41 -16.63 -26.87 -16.99
C GLU A 41 -15.72 -27.69 -17.93
N LYS A 42 -14.48 -27.24 -18.18
CA LYS A 42 -13.48 -28.02 -18.94
C LYS A 42 -13.11 -29.36 -18.32
N LYS A 43 -13.32 -29.53 -17.01
CA LYS A 43 -13.04 -30.76 -16.26
C LYS A 43 -14.31 -31.55 -15.95
N ASP A 44 -15.45 -31.13 -16.51
CA ASP A 44 -16.77 -31.68 -16.26
C ASP A 44 -17.13 -31.76 -14.76
N GLN A 45 -16.62 -30.83 -13.96
CA GLN A 45 -16.87 -30.74 -12.52
C GLN A 45 -17.65 -29.49 -12.14
N ASP A 46 -18.47 -29.61 -11.09
CA ASP A 46 -19.12 -28.45 -10.48
C ASP A 46 -18.07 -27.52 -9.89
N TYR A 47 -18.30 -26.20 -9.95
CA TYR A 47 -17.29 -25.25 -9.52
C TYR A 47 -16.91 -25.37 -8.03
N ILE A 48 -17.89 -25.70 -7.18
CA ILE A 48 -17.72 -25.96 -5.75
C ILE A 48 -16.77 -27.14 -5.52
N GLU A 49 -16.95 -28.21 -6.29
CA GLU A 49 -16.15 -29.43 -6.23
C GLU A 49 -14.74 -29.20 -6.79
N TYR A 50 -14.64 -28.49 -7.92
CA TYR A 50 -13.38 -28.07 -8.52
C TYR A 50 -12.53 -27.22 -7.55
N LYS A 51 -13.17 -26.29 -6.83
CA LYS A 51 -12.50 -25.45 -5.82
C LYS A 51 -12.29 -26.15 -4.49
N ARG A 52 -12.96 -27.28 -4.24
CA ARG A 52 -13.01 -27.99 -2.95
C ARG A 52 -13.38 -27.03 -1.81
N LYS A 53 -14.37 -26.17 -2.04
CA LYS A 53 -14.82 -25.13 -1.10
C LYS A 53 -16.32 -24.99 -1.16
N SER A 54 -16.95 -24.79 0.00
CA SER A 54 -18.38 -24.47 0.05
C SER A 54 -18.67 -23.08 -0.56
N PRO A 55 -19.91 -22.81 -1.00
CA PRO A 55 -20.33 -21.48 -1.47
C PRO A 55 -19.96 -20.36 -0.49
N ALA A 56 -20.23 -20.58 0.80
CA ALA A 56 -19.87 -19.63 1.86
C ALA A 56 -18.37 -19.37 1.94
N GLN A 57 -17.53 -20.41 1.82
CA GLN A 57 -16.07 -20.25 1.82
C GLN A 57 -15.56 -19.49 0.58
N ILE A 58 -16.23 -19.63 -0.57
CA ILE A 58 -15.90 -18.87 -1.78
C ILE A 58 -16.26 -17.39 -1.58
N ILE A 59 -17.46 -17.10 -1.09
CA ILE A 59 -17.91 -15.73 -0.78
C ILE A 59 -16.96 -15.06 0.22
N LEU A 60 -16.65 -15.73 1.34
CA LEU A 60 -15.72 -15.22 2.35
C LEU A 60 -14.31 -14.99 1.79
N MET A 61 -13.85 -15.86 0.90
CA MET A 61 -12.57 -15.69 0.22
C MET A 61 -12.57 -14.43 -0.66
N ILE A 62 -13.62 -14.24 -1.47
CA ILE A 62 -13.77 -13.05 -2.33
C ILE A 62 -13.80 -11.80 -1.44
N GLN A 63 -14.63 -11.77 -0.41
CA GLN A 63 -14.76 -10.62 0.50
C GLN A 63 -13.41 -10.25 1.13
N ARG A 64 -12.70 -11.22 1.71
CA ARG A 64 -11.40 -10.98 2.36
C ARG A 64 -10.37 -10.46 1.37
N ASN A 65 -10.30 -11.05 0.18
CA ASN A 65 -9.32 -10.67 -0.83
C ASN A 65 -9.64 -9.30 -1.45
N LEU A 66 -10.92 -8.99 -1.63
CA LEU A 66 -11.39 -7.69 -2.08
C LEU A 66 -11.02 -6.59 -1.09
N PHE A 67 -11.24 -6.84 0.21
CA PHE A 67 -10.82 -5.95 1.27
C PHE A 67 -9.30 -5.73 1.26
N ALA A 68 -8.51 -6.81 1.14
CA ALA A 68 -7.06 -6.71 1.05
C ALA A 68 -6.61 -5.85 -0.15
N LEU A 69 -7.24 -6.00 -1.32
CA LEU A 69 -6.96 -5.18 -2.50
C LEU A 69 -7.30 -3.70 -2.29
N GLN A 70 -8.45 -3.41 -1.68
CA GLN A 70 -8.91 -2.04 -1.42
C GLN A 70 -8.07 -1.33 -0.35
N MET A 71 -7.67 -2.05 0.71
CA MET A 71 -6.90 -1.50 1.83
C MET A 71 -5.40 -1.44 1.57
N ASN A 72 -4.88 -2.19 0.59
CA ASN A 72 -3.45 -2.23 0.28
C ASN A 72 -2.83 -0.84 0.06
N PRO A 73 -3.39 0.07 -0.77
CA PRO A 73 -2.93 1.46 -0.87
C PRO A 73 -2.89 2.22 0.45
N VAL A 74 -3.91 2.04 1.29
CA VAL A 74 -4.06 2.76 2.57
C VAL A 74 -2.99 2.30 3.55
N ILE A 75 -2.83 0.99 3.71
CA ILE A 75 -1.85 0.38 4.61
C ILE A 75 -0.43 0.73 4.15
N PHE A 76 -0.15 0.62 2.85
CA PHE A 76 1.13 1.00 2.28
C PHE A 76 1.49 2.47 2.59
N PHE A 77 0.53 3.38 2.39
CA PHE A 77 0.75 4.80 2.67
C PHE A 77 0.97 5.05 4.17
N ILE A 78 0.09 4.56 5.04
CA ILE A 78 0.18 4.83 6.49
C ILE A 78 1.47 4.28 7.09
N ILE A 79 1.84 3.02 6.81
CA ILE A 79 3.05 2.40 7.36
C ILE A 79 4.28 3.21 6.95
N ASN A 80 4.42 3.50 5.66
CA ASN A 80 5.58 4.23 5.17
C ASN A 80 5.59 5.69 5.63
N PHE A 81 4.42 6.34 5.72
CA PHE A 81 4.30 7.69 6.24
C PHE A 81 4.82 7.78 7.67
N ILE A 82 4.39 6.86 8.54
CA ILE A 82 4.82 6.83 9.95
C ILE A 82 6.32 6.55 10.03
N LEU A 83 6.80 5.51 9.33
CA LEU A 83 8.21 5.10 9.40
C LEU A 83 9.16 6.19 8.91
N ILE A 84 8.90 6.79 7.74
CA ILE A 84 9.77 7.86 7.24
C ILE A 84 9.69 9.10 8.12
N SER A 85 8.50 9.43 8.63
CA SER A 85 8.33 10.61 9.48
C SER A 85 9.07 10.46 10.81
N TYR A 86 9.06 9.26 11.40
CA TYR A 86 9.57 9.00 12.74
C TYR A 86 11.04 8.55 12.76
N LEU A 87 11.48 7.77 11.77
CA LEU A 87 12.85 7.25 11.72
C LEU A 87 13.81 8.22 11.02
N TYR A 88 13.36 8.89 9.96
CA TYR A 88 14.21 9.79 9.19
C TYR A 88 14.19 11.19 9.80
N ASP A 89 15.15 11.48 10.66
CA ASP A 89 15.27 12.80 11.27
C ASP A 89 15.96 13.79 10.30
N LYS A 90 15.29 14.91 10.07
CA LYS A 90 15.75 15.98 9.19
C LYS A 90 16.99 16.70 9.76
N GLN A 91 17.16 16.71 11.09
CA GLN A 91 18.30 17.36 11.73
C GLN A 91 19.64 16.71 11.30
N TYR A 92 19.70 15.38 11.20
CA TYR A 92 20.92 14.69 10.79
C TYR A 92 21.35 15.00 9.36
N VAL A 93 20.43 15.39 8.48
CA VAL A 93 20.74 15.74 7.08
C VAL A 93 21.70 16.94 7.01
N GLN A 94 21.49 17.94 7.88
CA GLN A 94 22.35 19.11 7.95
C GLN A 94 23.78 18.77 8.41
N PHE A 95 23.91 17.69 9.18
CA PHE A 95 25.19 17.17 9.67
C PHE A 95 25.76 16.05 8.80
N GLN A 96 25.20 15.79 7.60
CA GLN A 96 25.64 14.72 6.71
C GLN A 96 25.64 13.35 7.41
N ALA A 97 24.54 13.06 8.11
CA ALA A 97 24.39 11.88 8.93
C ALA A 97 23.01 11.24 8.77
N ILE A 98 22.94 9.94 9.07
CA ILE A 98 21.71 9.16 9.07
C ILE A 98 21.77 8.11 10.19
N THR A 99 20.64 7.79 10.80
CA THR A 99 20.60 6.71 11.80
C THR A 99 20.65 5.34 11.13
N GLY A 100 21.22 4.33 11.80
CA GLY A 100 21.21 2.96 11.30
C GLY A 100 19.79 2.46 11.01
N MET A 101 18.80 2.82 11.84
CA MET A 101 17.39 2.47 11.62
C MET A 101 16.76 3.14 10.40
N SER A 102 17.04 4.43 10.14
CA SER A 102 16.50 5.09 8.95
C SER A 102 17.13 4.57 7.67
N LEU A 103 18.42 4.24 7.70
CA LEU A 103 19.10 3.57 6.58
C LEU A 103 18.52 2.18 6.33
N PHE A 104 18.28 1.39 7.38
CA PHE A 104 17.61 0.09 7.29
C PHE A 104 16.19 0.22 6.73
N TYR A 105 15.41 1.21 7.19
CA TYR A 105 14.10 1.49 6.62
C TYR A 105 14.19 1.79 5.12
N CYS A 106 15.06 2.72 4.71
CA CYS A 106 15.14 3.17 3.32
C CYS A 106 15.63 2.06 2.36
N LEU A 107 16.57 1.22 2.79
CA LEU A 107 17.20 0.21 1.93
C LEU A 107 16.48 -1.15 1.96
N VAL A 108 15.81 -1.48 3.06
CA VAL A 108 15.26 -2.83 3.28
C VAL A 108 13.74 -2.80 3.38
N ILE A 109 13.20 -2.05 4.33
CA ILE A 109 11.76 -2.07 4.62
C ILE A 109 10.96 -1.39 3.50
N PHE A 110 11.37 -0.21 3.07
CA PHE A 110 10.66 0.55 2.04
C PHE A 110 10.58 -0.24 0.71
N PRO A 111 11.67 -0.78 0.13
CA PRO A 111 11.58 -1.63 -1.05
C PRO A 111 10.71 -2.88 -0.85
N MET A 112 10.81 -3.55 0.30
CA MET A 112 9.94 -4.70 0.59
C MET A 112 8.45 -4.31 0.62
N THR A 113 8.11 -3.14 1.18
CA THR A 113 6.72 -2.67 1.18
C THR A 113 6.21 -2.40 -0.24
N ILE A 114 7.05 -1.88 -1.15
CA ILE A 114 6.71 -1.70 -2.57
C ILE A 114 6.45 -3.06 -3.22
N VAL A 115 7.33 -4.05 -3.00
CA VAL A 115 7.17 -5.39 -3.57
C VAL A 115 5.87 -6.04 -3.10
N VAL A 116 5.56 -6.01 -1.80
CA VAL A 116 4.29 -6.55 -1.28
C VAL A 116 3.11 -5.81 -1.89
N TYR A 117 3.16 -4.48 -1.93
CA TYR A 117 2.10 -3.67 -2.52
C TYR A 117 1.82 -4.04 -3.98
N LEU A 118 2.88 -4.16 -4.81
CA LEU A 118 2.73 -4.51 -6.23
C LEU A 118 2.18 -5.92 -6.42
N ARG A 119 2.66 -6.90 -5.64
CA ARG A 119 2.17 -8.29 -5.69
C ARG A 119 0.69 -8.39 -5.30
N VAL A 120 0.26 -7.65 -4.28
CA VAL A 120 -1.15 -7.60 -3.90
C VAL A 120 -1.97 -6.95 -5.02
N SER A 121 -1.55 -5.81 -5.56
CA SER A 121 -2.27 -5.11 -6.64
C SER A 121 -2.44 -5.93 -7.93
N GLN A 122 -1.53 -6.87 -8.22
CA GLN A 122 -1.62 -7.72 -9.41
C GLN A 122 -2.52 -8.96 -9.21
N LYS A 123 -2.96 -9.26 -7.98
CA LYS A 123 -3.76 -10.45 -7.70
C LYS A 123 -5.25 -10.24 -7.91
N ASN A 124 -5.91 -11.29 -8.38
CA ASN A 124 -7.37 -11.38 -8.48
C ASN A 124 -7.97 -11.82 -7.13
N TYR A 125 -9.13 -11.31 -6.75
CA TYR A 125 -9.85 -11.65 -5.51
C TYR A 125 -10.30 -13.12 -5.44
N LEU A 126 -10.23 -13.88 -6.54
CA LEU A 126 -10.50 -15.32 -6.57
C LEU A 126 -9.31 -16.21 -6.15
N ARG A 127 -8.11 -15.63 -5.97
CA ARG A 127 -6.88 -16.39 -5.64
C ARG A 127 -6.44 -16.14 -4.21
N SER A 128 -5.70 -17.10 -3.65
CA SER A 128 -5.14 -16.95 -2.30
C SER A 128 -4.02 -15.90 -2.25
N ASN A 129 -4.03 -15.09 -1.19
CA ASN A 129 -3.04 -14.06 -0.85
C ASN A 129 -2.23 -14.41 0.42
N LYS A 130 -2.13 -15.70 0.77
CA LYS A 130 -1.46 -16.15 2.02
C LYS A 130 -0.03 -15.66 2.14
N ILE A 131 0.76 -15.74 1.07
CA ILE A 131 2.18 -15.37 1.08
C ILE A 131 2.32 -13.85 1.31
N GLU A 132 1.53 -13.04 0.62
CA GLU A 132 1.54 -11.58 0.75
C GLU A 132 1.08 -11.14 2.13
N MET A 133 0.09 -11.83 2.70
CA MET A 133 -0.35 -11.60 4.06
C MET A 133 0.77 -11.86 5.06
N VAL A 134 1.48 -12.99 4.95
CA VAL A 134 2.63 -13.31 5.82
C VAL A 134 3.74 -12.27 5.68
N MET A 135 4.13 -11.92 4.45
CA MET A 135 5.15 -10.88 4.22
C MET A 135 4.72 -9.53 4.80
N GLY A 136 3.45 -9.13 4.61
CA GLY A 136 2.90 -7.91 5.16
C GLY A 136 2.88 -7.90 6.70
N THR A 137 2.53 -9.03 7.33
CA THR A 137 2.59 -9.19 8.79
C THR A 137 4.02 -9.07 9.32
N ILE A 138 4.98 -9.70 8.66
CA ILE A 138 6.41 -9.59 9.04
C ILE A 138 6.86 -8.13 8.96
N ILE A 139 6.54 -7.43 7.88
CA ILE A 139 6.86 -6.00 7.72
C ILE A 139 6.21 -5.18 8.84
N ALA A 140 4.94 -5.41 9.16
CA ALA A 140 4.24 -4.69 10.22
C ALA A 140 4.90 -4.90 11.60
N ILE A 141 5.30 -6.14 11.92
CA ILE A 141 6.00 -6.46 13.18
C ILE A 141 7.35 -5.72 13.23
N ILE A 142 8.15 -5.80 12.16
CA ILE A 142 9.44 -5.10 12.11
C ILE A 142 9.25 -3.58 12.21
N SER A 143 8.24 -3.04 11.54
CA SER A 143 7.91 -1.61 11.58
C SER A 143 7.57 -1.16 13.00
N LEU A 144 6.75 -1.94 13.72
CA LEU A 144 6.42 -1.68 15.11
C LEU A 144 7.66 -1.72 16.02
N LEU A 145 8.53 -2.71 15.83
CA LEU A 145 9.79 -2.80 16.57
C LEU A 145 10.68 -1.58 16.33
N LEU A 146 10.83 -1.12 15.08
CA LEU A 146 11.62 0.07 14.77
C LEU A 146 11.06 1.32 15.45
N ILE A 147 9.74 1.49 15.47
CA ILE A 147 9.08 2.60 16.16
C ILE A 147 9.34 2.54 17.67
N ILE A 148 9.21 1.36 18.28
CA ILE A 148 9.48 1.18 19.71
C ILE A 148 10.95 1.48 20.02
N LEU A 149 11.89 0.95 19.25
CA LEU A 149 13.32 1.21 19.44
C LEU A 149 13.63 2.71 19.35
N GLN A 150 13.07 3.41 18.37
CA GLN A 150 13.21 4.86 18.25
C GLN A 150 12.61 5.61 19.44
N ALA A 151 11.47 5.16 19.98
CA ALA A 151 10.86 5.76 21.16
C ALA A 151 11.76 5.65 22.41
N PHE A 152 12.60 4.61 22.49
CA PHE A 152 13.63 4.43 23.52
C PHE A 152 15.00 5.02 23.13
N ASN A 153 15.07 5.84 22.08
CA ASN A 153 16.31 6.43 21.54
C ASN A 153 17.38 5.42 21.10
N ILE A 154 16.99 4.19 20.76
CA ILE A 154 17.90 3.18 20.23
C ILE A 154 17.98 3.35 18.71
N THR A 155 19.01 4.03 18.22
CA THR A 155 19.11 4.44 16.80
C THR A 155 19.94 3.53 15.89
N TRP A 156 20.54 2.48 16.48
CA TRP A 156 21.59 1.65 15.84
C TRP A 156 22.78 2.47 15.33
N GLY A 157 23.12 3.53 16.06
CA GLY A 157 24.23 4.43 15.76
C GLY A 157 23.89 5.51 14.73
N VAL A 158 24.76 6.50 14.66
CA VAL A 158 24.73 7.59 13.68
C VAL A 158 25.84 7.32 12.67
N ILE A 159 25.45 7.17 11.42
CA ILE A 159 26.33 6.81 10.31
C ILE A 159 26.54 8.07 9.47
N PRO A 160 27.79 8.49 9.21
CA PRO A 160 28.04 9.59 8.30
C PRO A 160 27.66 9.17 6.88
N ILE A 161 26.91 10.02 6.19
CA ILE A 161 26.52 9.84 4.79
C ILE A 161 26.76 11.14 4.04
N THR A 162 27.36 11.06 2.87
CA THR A 162 27.65 12.25 2.08
C THR A 162 26.36 12.99 1.71
N ASN A 163 26.46 14.29 1.44
CA ASN A 163 25.32 15.07 0.96
C ASN A 163 24.68 14.42 -0.30
N PHE A 164 25.51 13.84 -1.19
CA PHE A 164 25.05 13.07 -2.35
C PHE A 164 24.12 11.90 -1.99
N GLY A 165 24.34 11.23 -0.84
CA GLY A 165 23.45 10.16 -0.37
C GLY A 165 22.05 10.66 -0.02
N HIS A 166 21.94 11.82 0.62
CA HIS A 166 20.63 12.45 0.87
C HIS A 166 19.97 12.94 -0.41
N GLN A 167 20.75 13.50 -1.34
CA GLN A 167 20.26 13.91 -2.67
C GLN A 167 19.73 12.73 -3.48
N PHE A 168 20.36 11.55 -3.37
CA PHE A 168 19.86 10.33 -3.99
C PHE A 168 18.44 9.98 -3.51
N PHE A 169 18.18 10.04 -2.21
CA PHE A 169 16.84 9.82 -1.66
C PHE A 169 15.84 10.92 -2.07
N PHE A 170 16.29 12.17 -2.23
CA PHE A 170 15.47 13.24 -2.80
C PHE A 170 15.00 12.90 -4.22
N PHE A 171 15.92 12.45 -5.09
CA PHE A 171 15.58 12.07 -6.47
C PHE A 171 14.69 10.83 -6.54
N ILE A 172 14.88 9.83 -5.66
CA ILE A 172 13.91 8.74 -5.49
C ILE A 172 12.52 9.31 -5.19
N GLY A 173 12.43 10.29 -4.29
CA GLY A 173 11.19 10.99 -3.98
C GLY A 173 10.52 11.57 -5.21
N ILE A 174 11.26 12.30 -6.04
CA ILE A 174 10.75 12.87 -7.30
C ILE A 174 10.25 11.79 -8.26
N ILE A 175 10.99 10.69 -8.43
CA ILE A 175 10.59 9.55 -9.28
C ILE A 175 9.27 8.96 -8.78
N LEU A 176 9.11 8.78 -7.47
CA LEU A 176 7.88 8.27 -6.87
C LEU A 176 6.70 9.22 -7.04
N VAL A 177 6.92 10.53 -6.97
CA VAL A 177 5.89 11.54 -7.26
C VAL A 177 5.39 11.41 -8.70
N ILE A 178 6.30 11.42 -9.66
CA ILE A 178 5.98 11.32 -11.09
C ILE A 178 5.29 9.98 -11.39
N ALA A 179 5.85 8.87 -10.91
CA ALA A 179 5.27 7.54 -11.10
C ALA A 179 3.88 7.43 -10.46
N GLY A 180 3.70 7.94 -9.23
CA GLY A 180 2.41 7.91 -8.54
C GLY A 180 1.33 8.70 -9.28
N ILE A 181 1.65 9.86 -9.84
CA ILE A 181 0.73 10.64 -10.67
C ILE A 181 0.41 9.89 -11.98
N PHE A 182 1.44 9.42 -12.69
CA PHE A 182 1.30 8.74 -13.98
C PHE A 182 0.44 7.47 -13.88
N TYR A 183 0.68 6.64 -12.85
CA TYR A 183 -0.07 5.40 -12.62
C TYR A 183 -1.35 5.60 -11.81
N LYS A 184 -1.75 6.84 -11.50
CA LYS A 184 -2.92 7.18 -10.67
C LYS A 184 -2.92 6.52 -9.27
N ARG A 185 -1.72 6.30 -8.72
CA ARG A 185 -1.45 5.72 -7.38
C ARG A 185 -0.86 6.80 -6.48
N LEU A 186 -1.71 7.68 -5.99
CA LEU A 186 -1.34 8.88 -5.22
C LEU A 186 -0.60 8.55 -3.91
N GLU A 187 -0.76 7.35 -3.37
CA GLU A 187 -0.01 6.86 -2.23
C GLU A 187 1.51 6.91 -2.46
N PHE A 188 1.99 6.60 -3.68
CA PHE A 188 3.40 6.75 -4.02
C PHE A 188 3.81 8.21 -4.11
N SER A 189 2.93 9.07 -4.61
CA SER A 189 3.20 10.51 -4.63
C SER A 189 3.29 11.09 -3.23
N GLY A 190 2.45 10.65 -2.31
CA GLY A 190 2.53 11.04 -0.90
C GLY A 190 3.85 10.59 -0.26
N ILE A 191 4.28 9.34 -0.45
CA ILE A 191 5.59 8.89 0.07
C ILE A 191 6.76 9.59 -0.63
N GLY A 192 6.67 9.83 -1.93
CA GLY A 192 7.68 10.57 -2.68
C GLY A 192 7.85 12.00 -2.17
N LEU A 193 6.74 12.69 -1.90
CA LEU A 193 6.74 14.02 -1.28
C LEU A 193 7.38 13.99 0.12
N LEU A 194 7.17 12.95 0.92
CA LEU A 194 7.84 12.81 2.23
C LEU A 194 9.35 12.65 2.09
N PHE A 195 9.82 11.84 1.15
CA PHE A 195 11.26 11.75 0.87
C PHE A 195 11.82 13.12 0.50
N CYS A 196 11.16 13.84 -0.41
CA CYS A 196 11.56 15.20 -0.78
C CYS A 196 11.55 16.14 0.43
N GLN A 197 10.53 16.08 1.29
CA GLN A 197 10.41 16.92 2.49
C GLN A 197 11.56 16.70 3.46
N LYS A 198 11.92 15.43 3.70
CA LYS A 198 12.98 15.04 4.64
C LYS A 198 14.37 15.36 4.13
N THR A 199 14.56 15.41 2.81
CA THR A 199 15.87 15.57 2.18
C THR A 199 16.07 16.91 1.47
N VAL A 200 15.10 17.83 1.54
CA VAL A 200 15.18 19.15 0.87
C VAL A 200 16.40 19.97 1.30
N ASP A 201 16.84 19.83 2.56
CA ASP A 201 18.00 20.55 3.10
C ASP A 201 19.32 20.09 2.45
N ALA A 202 19.37 18.89 1.88
CA ALA A 202 20.51 18.40 1.12
C ALA A 202 20.59 19.01 -0.29
N MET A 203 19.46 19.52 -0.80
CA MET A 203 19.34 20.15 -2.12
C MET A 203 19.53 21.66 -2.04
N ILE A 204 18.98 22.29 -1.01
CA ILE A 204 18.91 23.75 -0.89
C ILE A 204 19.72 24.19 0.33
N HIS A 205 20.88 24.78 0.06
CA HIS A 205 21.80 25.22 1.12
C HIS A 205 21.35 26.53 1.80
N ASN A 206 20.53 27.34 1.13
CA ASN A 206 19.94 28.54 1.74
C ASN A 206 18.81 28.12 2.71
N PRO A 207 18.95 28.36 4.03
CA PRO A 207 17.97 27.89 5.01
C PRO A 207 16.56 28.47 4.80
N GLN A 208 16.46 29.74 4.40
CA GLN A 208 15.18 30.40 4.17
C GLN A 208 14.45 29.77 2.98
N SER A 209 15.17 29.55 1.87
CA SER A 209 14.61 28.86 0.71
C SER A 209 14.22 27.42 1.04
N ALA A 210 15.09 26.66 1.74
CA ALA A 210 14.81 25.28 2.13
C ALA A 210 13.55 25.17 3.01
N GLN A 211 13.36 26.11 3.93
CA GLN A 211 12.15 26.19 4.76
C GLN A 211 10.90 26.48 3.92
N THR A 212 10.96 27.43 2.99
CA THR A 212 9.84 27.72 2.07
C THR A 212 9.44 26.49 1.27
N PHE A 213 10.39 25.81 0.64
CA PHE A 213 10.12 24.58 -0.12
C PHE A 213 9.59 23.46 0.79
N SER A 214 10.16 23.28 1.99
CA SER A 214 9.65 22.31 2.96
C SER A 214 8.19 22.57 3.33
N LEU A 215 7.79 23.83 3.48
CA LEU A 215 6.41 24.22 3.81
C LEU A 215 5.47 23.96 2.63
N ILE A 216 5.88 24.27 1.40
CA ILE A 216 5.12 23.95 0.19
C ILE A 216 4.86 22.44 0.10
N ILE A 217 5.88 21.61 0.33
CA ILE A 217 5.74 20.15 0.29
C ILE A 217 4.76 19.66 1.37
N TRP A 218 4.80 20.23 2.57
CA TRP A 218 3.83 19.91 3.64
C TRP A 218 2.39 20.26 3.26
N ILE A 219 2.16 21.42 2.64
CA ILE A 219 0.82 21.79 2.15
C ILE A 219 0.33 20.77 1.12
N LEU A 220 1.18 20.38 0.17
CA LEU A 220 0.84 19.37 -0.84
C LEU A 220 0.51 18.01 -0.20
N LEU A 221 1.28 17.60 0.81
CA LEU A 221 1.00 16.38 1.58
C LEU A 221 -0.36 16.43 2.27
N VAL A 222 -0.70 17.55 2.93
CA VAL A 222 -1.99 17.73 3.60
C VAL A 222 -3.15 17.63 2.60
N VAL A 223 -3.04 18.33 1.46
CA VAL A 223 -4.05 18.27 0.39
C VAL A 223 -4.22 16.83 -0.12
N LEU A 224 -3.12 16.11 -0.31
CA LEU A 224 -3.14 14.72 -0.76
C LEU A 224 -3.81 13.80 0.26
N VAL A 225 -3.51 13.96 1.56
CA VAL A 225 -4.13 13.18 2.64
C VAL A 225 -5.63 13.45 2.74
N ILE A 226 -6.05 14.71 2.64
CA ILE A 226 -7.48 15.09 2.63
C ILE A 226 -8.18 14.45 1.43
N TYR A 227 -7.62 14.60 0.24
CA TYR A 227 -8.17 14.00 -0.97
C TYR A 227 -8.29 12.48 -0.86
N PHE A 228 -7.24 11.82 -0.35
CA PHE A 228 -7.22 10.38 -0.15
C PHE A 228 -8.29 9.92 0.86
N THR A 229 -8.47 10.67 1.94
CA THR A 229 -9.50 10.42 2.96
C THR A 229 -10.91 10.57 2.39
N ILE A 230 -11.17 11.62 1.61
CA ILE A 230 -12.47 11.82 0.92
C ILE A 230 -12.74 10.68 -0.06
N ARG A 231 -11.72 10.26 -0.84
CA ARG A 231 -11.83 9.15 -1.79
C ARG A 231 -12.12 7.82 -1.10
N LEU A 232 -11.57 7.59 0.10
CA LEU A 232 -11.88 6.42 0.91
C LEU A 232 -13.29 6.49 1.48
N SER A 233 -13.70 7.63 2.03
CA SER A 233 -15.02 7.82 2.63
C SER A 233 -16.16 7.70 1.61
N SER A 234 -15.94 8.18 0.38
CA SER A 234 -16.92 8.04 -0.71
C SER A 234 -17.11 6.60 -1.18
N ARG A 235 -16.10 5.72 -1.03
CA ARG A 235 -16.23 4.28 -1.33
C ARG A 235 -17.07 3.53 -0.29
N THR A 236 -17.17 4.04 0.92
CA THR A 236 -17.97 3.45 2.02
C THR A 236 -19.41 3.97 2.10
N ARG A 237 -19.79 4.98 1.28
CA ARG A 237 -21.14 5.56 1.24
C ARG A 237 -21.98 5.10 0.03
N LEU A 238 -21.48 4.12 -0.72
CA LEU A 238 -22.23 3.40 -1.76
C LEU A 238 -22.60 2.01 -1.23
#